data_AF-A0A162CQA9-F1
#
_entry.id   AF-A0A162CQA9-F1
#
_cell.length_a   1.000
_cell.length_b   1.000
_cell.length_c   1.000
_cell.angle_alpha   90.00
_cell.angle_beta   90.00
_cell.angle_gamma   90.00
#
_symmetry.space_group_name_H-M   'P 1'
#
loop_
_entity.id
_entity.type
_entity.pdbx_description
1 polymer ?
#
loop_
_entity_poly.entity_id
_entity_poly.type
_entity_poly.pdbx_seq_one_letter_code
_entity_poly.pdbx_strand_id
1 'polypeptide(L)' 'MSLTTEQQCLYRELMNIETDLFYMTTRDCKQLAKGLTRMGIQTPLQLRYWLEDLHTTDA' A
#
# COMPACT_ATOMS: atom_id res chain seq x y z
N MET A 1 7.88 11.52 -12.63
CA MET A 1 8.36 11.58 -11.23
C MET A 1 8.62 10.19 -10.73
N SER A 2 9.84 9.92 -10.24
CA SER A 2 10.22 8.70 -9.54
C SER A 2 9.56 8.63 -8.15
N LEU A 3 9.39 7.41 -7.63
CA LEU A 3 8.97 7.19 -6.23
C LEU A 3 10.18 7.38 -5.31
N THR A 4 9.96 7.75 -4.05
CA THR A 4 10.99 7.64 -3.01
C THR A 4 11.25 6.17 -2.67
N THR A 5 12.31 5.88 -1.92
CA THR A 5 12.65 4.53 -1.49
C THR A 5 11.49 3.87 -0.74
N GLU A 6 10.89 4.59 0.22
CA GLU A 6 9.76 4.11 1.04
C GLU A 6 8.54 3.84 0.16
N GLN A 7 8.19 4.78 -0.72
CA GLN A 7 7.10 4.62 -1.66
C GLN A 7 7.32 3.43 -2.61
N GLN A 8 8.55 3.17 -3.01
CA GLN A 8 8.88 2.06 -3.89
C GLN A 8 8.80 0.72 -3.16
N CYS A 9 9.17 0.66 -1.88
CA CYS A 9 8.95 -0.50 -1.02
C CYS A 9 7.46 -0.81 -0.87
N LEU A 10 6.64 0.19 -0.54
CA LEU A 10 5.19 0.01 -0.41
C LEU A 10 4.54 -0.37 -1.73
N TYR A 11 4.94 0.26 -2.84
CA TYR A 11 4.44 -0.09 -4.17
C TYR A 11 4.71 -1.57 -4.50
N ARG A 12 5.91 -2.08 -4.23
CA ARG A 12 6.22 -3.50 -4.46
C ARG A 12 5.36 -4.41 -3.59
N GLU A 13 5.18 -4.05 -2.32
CA GLU A 13 4.35 -4.82 -1.41
C GLU A 13 2.87 -4.83 -1.87
N LEU A 14 2.32 -3.68 -2.27
CA LEU A 14 0.96 -3.57 -2.80
C LEU A 14 0.76 -4.39 -4.08
N MET A 15 1.78 -4.45 -4.95
CA MET A 15 1.75 -5.31 -6.13
C MET A 15 1.84 -6.80 -5.77
N ASN A 16 2.48 -7.15 -4.63
CA ASN A 16 2.64 -8.52 -4.15
C ASN A 16 1.46 -9.04 -3.33
N ILE A 17 0.70 -8.16 -2.66
CA ILE A 17 -0.48 -8.51 -1.85
C ILE A 17 -1.65 -9.07 -2.70
N GLU A 18 -1.38 -9.37 -3.97
CA GLU A 18 -2.32 -9.74 -5.00
C GLU A 18 -3.39 -8.66 -5.18
N THR A 19 -3.32 -8.02 -6.35
CA THR A 19 -4.33 -7.14 -6.93
C THR A 19 -5.75 -7.73 -6.98
N ASP A 20 -5.95 -8.98 -6.53
CA ASP A 20 -7.23 -9.67 -6.47
C ASP A 20 -8.13 -9.14 -5.36
N LEU A 21 -7.57 -8.60 -4.26
CA LEU A 21 -8.36 -7.98 -3.19
C LEU A 21 -8.98 -6.63 -3.58
N PHE A 22 -8.33 -5.88 -4.49
CA PHE A 22 -8.69 -4.48 -4.74
C PHE A 22 -8.81 -4.10 -6.23
N TYR A 23 -8.65 -5.03 -7.18
CA TYR A 23 -8.62 -4.77 -8.62
C TYR A 23 -7.76 -3.56 -9.00
N MET A 24 -6.65 -3.36 -8.29
CA MET A 24 -5.84 -2.15 -8.41
C MET A 24 -4.95 -2.20 -9.64
N THR A 25 -4.96 -1.12 -10.43
CA THR A 25 -3.98 -0.97 -11.51
C THR A 25 -2.61 -0.58 -10.94
N THR A 26 -1.56 -0.75 -11.75
CA THR A 26 -0.22 -0.22 -11.47
C THR A 26 -0.23 1.27 -11.10
N ARG A 27 -1.16 2.05 -11.66
CA ARG A 27 -1.31 3.47 -11.33
C ARG A 27 -1.87 3.65 -9.92
N ASP A 28 -2.85 2.84 -9.54
CA ASP A 28 -3.50 2.90 -8.23
C ASP A 28 -2.51 2.50 -7.14
N CYS A 29 -1.73 1.43 -7.33
CA CYS A 29 -0.66 1.05 -6.40
C CYS A 29 0.34 2.19 -6.17
N LYS A 30 0.69 2.94 -7.22
CA LYS A 30 1.59 4.10 -7.11
C LYS A 30 0.98 5.26 -6.36
N GLN A 31 -0.30 5.56 -6.59
CA GLN A 31 -0.99 6.64 -5.88
C GLN A 31 -1.22 6.27 -4.41
N LEU A 32 -1.58 5.01 -4.14
CA LEU A 32 -1.76 4.50 -2.80
C LEU A 32 -0.45 4.54 -2.01
N ALA A 33 0.66 4.06 -2.57
CA ALA A 33 1.97 4.17 -1.92
C ALA A 33 2.35 5.62 -1.55
N LYS A 34 1.98 6.59 -2.40
CA LYS A 34 2.18 8.02 -2.09
C LYS A 34 1.24 8.53 -0.99
N GLY A 35 -0.02 8.09 -1.00
CA GLY A 35 -0.99 8.43 0.04
C GLY A 35 -0.55 7.89 1.40
N LEU A 36 -0.21 6.60 1.45
CA LEU A 36 0.22 5.89 2.66
C LEU A 36 1.46 6.52 3.29
N THR A 37 2.47 6.86 2.48
CA THR A 37 3.67 7.56 2.99
C THR A 37 3.37 8.93 3.60
N ARG A 38 2.39 9.67 3.07
CA ARG A 38 1.94 10.94 3.65
C ARG A 38 1.17 10.76 4.96
N MET A 39 0.56 9.59 5.15
CA MET A 39 -0.13 9.21 6.38
C MET A 39 0.81 8.63 7.44
N GLY A 40 2.11 8.49 7.14
CA GLY A 40 3.11 7.93 8.06
C GLY A 40 3.32 6.43 7.95
N ILE A 41 2.66 5.75 7.00
CA ILE A 41 2.93 4.35 6.67
C ILE A 41 4.11 4.35 5.70
N GLN A 42 5.28 3.93 6.17
CA GLN A 42 6.53 4.01 5.42
C GLN A 42 7.19 2.65 5.21
N THR A 43 6.67 1.60 5.85
CA THR A 43 7.23 0.25 5.79
C THR A 43 6.19 -0.78 5.37
N PRO A 44 6.58 -1.88 4.71
CA PRO A 44 5.69 -2.99 4.40
C PRO A 44 4.97 -3.57 5.63
N LEU A 45 5.65 -3.61 6.78
CA LEU A 45 5.05 -4.10 8.03
C LEU A 45 3.89 -3.21 8.50
N GLN A 46 4.07 -1.89 8.48
CA GLN A 46 3.00 -0.94 8.80
C GLN A 46 1.84 -1.04 7.80
N LEU A 47 2.13 -1.28 6.53
CA LEU A 47 1.09 -1.50 5.51
C LEU A 47 0.27 -2.76 5.82
N ARG A 48 0.91 -3.87 6.23
CA ARG A 48 0.19 -5.10 6.62
C ARG A 48 -0.71 -4.87 7.83
N TYR A 49 -0.21 -4.22 8.88
CA TYR A 49 -1.04 -3.89 10.04
C TYR A 49 -2.21 -2.98 9.68
N TRP A 50 -1.99 -2.00 8.80
CA TRP A 50 -3.06 -1.14 8.31
C TRP A 50 -4.12 -1.90 7.51
N LEU A 51 -3.71 -2.85 6.67
CA LEU A 51 -4.64 -3.71 5.92
C LEU A 51 -5.40 -4.67 6.84
N GLU A 52 -4.76 -5.24 7.85
CA GLU A 52 -5.40 -6.11 8.85
C GLU A 52 -6.46 -5.35 9.65
N ASP A 53 -6.15 -4.11 10.08
CA ASP A 53 -7.07 -3.22 10.80
C ASP A 53 -8.32 -2.87 9.96
N LEU A 54 -8.13 -2.64 8.66
CA LEU A 54 -9.24 -2.45 7.72
C LEU A 54 -10.15 -3.68 7.64
N HIS A 55 -9.59 -4.89 7.57
CA HIS A 55 -10.38 -6.12 7.50
C HIS A 55 -11.18 -6.37 8.78
N THR A 56 -10.69 -5.94 9.94
CA THR A 56 -11.43 -6.04 11.21
C THR A 56 -12.52 -5.00 11.39
N THR A 57 -12.51 -3.92 10.62
CA THR A 57 -13.50 -2.83 10.74
C THR A 57 -14.78 -3.11 9.93
N ASP A 58 -14.70 -3.96 8.90
CA ASP A 58 -15.83 -4.37 8.06
C ASP A 58 -16.56 -5.65 8.54
N ALA A 59 -16.22 -6.18 9.73
CA ALA A 59 -16.83 -7.37 10.35
C ALA A 59 -17.69 -7.03 11.59
#